data_AF-A0A7Y3GIH5-F1
#
_entry.id   AF-A0A7Y3GIH5-F1
#
_cell.length_a   1.000
_cell.length_b   1.000
_cell.length_c   1.000
_cell.angle_alpha   90.00
_cell.angle_beta   90.00
_cell.angle_gamma   90.00
#
_symmetry.space_group_name_H-M   'P 1'
#
loop_
_entity.id
_entity.type
_entity.pdbx_description
1 polymer ?
#
loop_
_entity_poly.entity_id
_entity_poly.type
_entity_poly.pdbx_seq_one_letter_code
_entity_poly.pdbx_strand_id
1 'polypeptide(L)'
;MSLSAPEKLRRFYDQFSGNDQVLIVINADPDAIASAMAVSRLLWRRVLNITTASVNTINRPDNLAMLRLLGVSLIPFNDIDPGQYSKIVIVDSQPDHNEFMVQLTADVIIDHHPQTGAEAPYMD
;
A
#
# COMPACT_ATOMS: atom_id res chain seq x y z
N MET A 1 23.22 9.91 -6.80
CA MET A 1 22.70 10.80 -5.75
C MET A 1 21.28 10.36 -5.46
N SER A 2 20.92 10.19 -4.18
CA SER A 2 19.52 9.93 -3.81
C SER A 2 18.66 11.13 -4.22
N LEU A 3 17.45 10.86 -4.72
CA LEU A 3 16.48 11.91 -5.04
C LEU A 3 16.13 12.68 -3.76
N SER A 4 15.90 13.99 -3.88
CA SER A 4 15.38 14.78 -2.76
C SER A 4 13.95 14.36 -2.42
N ALA A 5 13.53 14.51 -1.16
CA ALA A 5 12.18 14.14 -0.74
C ALA A 5 11.06 14.80 -1.57
N PRO A 6 11.14 16.09 -1.97
CA PRO A 6 10.15 16.68 -2.87
C PRO A 6 10.09 16.03 -4.26
N GLU A 7 11.24 15.61 -4.80
CA GLU A 7 11.32 14.95 -6.10
C GLU A 7 10.76 13.53 -6.04
N LYS A 8 11.05 12.78 -4.97
CA LYS A 8 10.42 11.48 -4.69
C LYS A 8 8.90 11.62 -4.63
N LEU A 9 8.41 12.57 -3.83
CA LEU A 9 6.98 12.82 -3.68
C LEU A 9 6.30 13.21 -5.00
N ARG A 10 6.97 14.01 -5.84
CA ARG A 10 6.46 14.35 -7.17
C ARG A 10 6.30 13.10 -8.03
N ARG A 11 7.35 12.26 -8.13
CA ARG A 11 7.31 11.02 -8.92
C ARG A 11 6.30 10.01 -8.41
N PHE A 12 6.09 9.97 -7.09
CA PHE A 12 5.02 9.19 -6.48
C PHE A 12 3.65 9.67 -6.99
N TYR A 13 3.39 10.99 -6.96
CA TYR A 13 2.13 11.53 -7.46
C TYR A 13 1.93 11.35 -8.97
N ASP A 14 3.01 11.33 -9.76
CA ASP A 14 2.94 11.11 -11.21
C ASP A 14 2.38 9.71 -11.58
N GLN A 15 2.29 8.77 -10.62
CA GLN A 15 1.69 7.45 -10.85
C GLN A 15 0.16 7.43 -10.82
N PHE A 16 -0.48 8.53 -10.35
CA PHE A 16 -1.91 8.57 -10.05
C PHE A 16 -2.64 9.68 -10.80
N SER A 17 -3.93 9.46 -11.02
CA SER A 17 -4.88 10.36 -11.64
C SER A 17 -6.17 10.46 -10.82
N GLY A 18 -6.97 11.50 -11.09
CA GLY A 18 -8.23 11.76 -10.36
C GLY A 18 -9.28 10.65 -10.45
N ASN A 19 -9.19 9.77 -11.44
CA ASN A 19 -10.17 8.71 -11.68
C ASN A 19 -9.74 7.35 -11.09
N ASP A 20 -8.57 7.27 -10.45
CA ASP A 20 -8.04 5.99 -10.01
C ASP A 20 -8.76 5.43 -8.79
N GLN A 21 -9.07 4.13 -8.86
CA GLN A 21 -9.44 3.32 -7.71
C GLN A 21 -8.16 2.64 -7.22
N VAL A 22 -7.66 3.09 -6.07
CA VAL A 22 -6.36 2.65 -5.53
C VAL A 22 -6.57 1.56 -4.48
N LEU A 23 -5.87 0.44 -4.65
CA LEU A 23 -5.73 -0.59 -3.63
C LEU A 23 -4.34 -0.50 -3.00
N ILE A 24 -4.29 -0.34 -1.68
CA ILE A 24 -3.07 -0.45 -0.87
C ILE A 24 -3.06 -1.84 -0.23
N VAL A 25 -2.04 -2.64 -0.49
CA VAL A 25 -1.92 -4.01 0.03
C VAL A 25 -0.75 -4.09 1.01
N ILE A 26 -1.01 -4.62 2.20
CA ILE A 26 -0.02 -4.73 3.28
C ILE A 26 0.02 -6.11 3.93
N ASN A 27 1.18 -6.47 4.45
CA ASN A 27 1.27 -7.47 5.51
C ASN A 27 1.19 -6.72 6.85
N ALA A 28 0.03 -6.75 7.48
CA ALA A 28 -0.33 -5.82 8.53
C ALA A 28 0.46 -6.03 9.83
N ASP A 29 1.29 -5.04 10.12
CA ASP A 29 1.89 -4.75 11.41
C ASP A 29 1.83 -3.22 11.68
N PRO A 30 2.36 -2.71 12.81
CA PRO A 30 2.30 -1.27 13.07
C PRO A 30 2.95 -0.37 12.00
N ASP A 31 4.04 -0.81 11.35
CA ASP A 31 4.75 -0.02 10.34
C ASP A 31 3.97 -0.02 9.02
N ALA A 32 3.54 -1.20 8.57
CA ALA A 32 2.72 -1.33 7.37
C ALA A 32 1.36 -0.60 7.50
N ILE A 33 0.71 -0.67 8.67
CA ILE A 33 -0.55 0.06 8.93
C ILE A 33 -0.30 1.58 8.89
N ALA A 34 0.73 2.07 9.57
CA ALA A 34 1.06 3.49 9.58
C ALA A 34 1.43 4.00 8.17
N SER A 35 2.19 3.20 7.42
CA SER A 35 2.59 3.49 6.05
C SER A 35 1.38 3.54 5.10
N ALA A 36 0.43 2.61 5.23
CA ALA A 36 -0.82 2.63 4.48
C ALA A 36 -1.69 3.86 4.81
N MET A 37 -1.74 4.26 6.08
CA MET A 37 -2.42 5.50 6.49
C MET A 37 -1.74 6.74 5.88
N ALA A 38 -0.41 6.78 5.85
CA ALA A 38 0.35 7.88 5.26
C ALA A 38 0.08 7.99 3.75
N VAL A 39 0.17 6.88 3.00
CA VAL A 39 -0.17 6.85 1.56
C VAL A 39 -1.61 7.27 1.33
N SER A 40 -2.56 6.74 2.11
CA SER A 40 -3.97 7.14 2.03
C SER A 40 -4.15 8.64 2.22
N ARG A 41 -3.41 9.24 3.16
CA ARG A 41 -3.45 10.67 3.44
C ARG A 41 -2.81 11.51 2.34
N LEU A 42 -1.75 11.02 1.69
CA LEU A 42 -1.11 11.69 0.55
C LEU A 42 -2.03 11.71 -0.67
N LEU A 43 -2.75 10.61 -0.91
CA LEU A 43 -3.68 10.46 -2.03
C LEU A 43 -5.08 11.04 -1.75
N TRP A 44 -5.36 11.48 -0.51
CA TRP A 44 -6.65 12.07 -0.16
C TRP A 44 -6.99 13.26 -1.07
N ARG A 45 -8.17 13.20 -1.70
CA ARG A 45 -8.66 14.16 -2.70
C ARG A 45 -7.83 14.27 -3.98
N ARG A 46 -6.96 13.30 -4.26
CA ARG A 46 -6.19 13.20 -5.51
C ARG A 46 -6.66 12.09 -6.43
N VAL A 47 -7.31 11.06 -5.89
CA VAL A 47 -7.81 9.87 -6.59
C VAL A 47 -9.28 9.65 -6.27
N LEU A 48 -9.96 8.76 -7.01
CA LEU A 48 -11.39 8.53 -6.88
C LEU A 48 -11.74 7.82 -5.57
N ASN A 49 -11.03 6.74 -5.25
CA ASN A 49 -11.21 5.99 -4.01
C ASN A 49 -9.90 5.30 -3.58
N ILE A 50 -9.78 5.01 -2.29
CA ILE A 50 -8.65 4.29 -1.70
C ILE A 50 -9.21 3.18 -0.82
N THR A 51 -8.80 1.95 -1.06
CA THR A 51 -9.05 0.80 -0.20
C THR A 51 -7.73 0.29 0.35
N THR A 52 -7.68 -0.08 1.62
CA THR A 52 -6.52 -0.78 2.19
C THR A 52 -6.91 -2.22 2.52
N ALA A 53 -6.08 -3.17 2.12
CA ALA A 53 -6.28 -4.59 2.37
C ALA A 53 -5.06 -5.26 3.00
N SER A 54 -5.30 -6.24 3.85
CA SER A 54 -4.25 -7.04 4.50
C SER A 54 -4.21 -8.47 4.00
N VAL A 55 -3.02 -8.96 3.67
CA VAL A 55 -2.81 -10.35 3.22
C VAL A 55 -2.71 -11.36 4.36
N ASN A 56 -2.52 -10.88 5.58
CA ASN A 56 -2.42 -11.68 6.80
C ASN A 56 -3.64 -11.47 7.73
N THR A 57 -3.88 -12.45 8.59
CA THR A 57 -4.86 -12.33 9.67
C THR A 57 -4.29 -11.52 10.83
N ILE A 58 -5.00 -10.49 11.27
CA ILE A 58 -4.54 -9.61 12.35
C ILE A 58 -5.05 -10.12 13.69
N ASN A 59 -4.18 -10.85 14.39
CA ASN A 59 -4.51 -11.44 15.70
C ASN A 59 -3.76 -10.79 16.86
N ARG A 60 -2.75 -9.94 16.59
CA ARG A 60 -1.97 -9.28 17.64
C ARG A 60 -2.82 -8.22 18.35
N PRO A 61 -2.98 -8.27 19.69
CA PRO A 61 -3.79 -7.32 20.44
C PRO A 61 -3.41 -5.86 20.21
N ASP A 62 -2.11 -5.56 20.08
CA ASP A 62 -1.63 -4.20 19.86
C ASP A 62 -2.04 -3.67 18.47
N ASN A 63 -1.98 -4.50 17.43
CA ASN A 63 -2.42 -4.13 16.08
C ASN A 63 -3.94 -3.93 16.06
N LEU A 64 -4.70 -4.82 16.71
CA LEU A 64 -6.16 -4.67 16.85
C LEU A 64 -6.53 -3.39 17.61
N ALA A 65 -5.80 -3.06 18.66
CA ALA A 65 -5.98 -1.82 19.40
C ALA A 65 -5.67 -0.61 18.53
N MET A 66 -4.58 -0.64 17.76
CA MET A 66 -4.21 0.42 16.82
C MET A 66 -5.31 0.65 15.77
N LEU A 67 -5.81 -0.39 15.11
CA LEU A 67 -6.90 -0.28 14.14
C LEU A 67 -8.15 0.34 14.76
N ARG A 68 -8.55 -0.13 15.95
CA ARG A 68 -9.72 0.37 16.67
C ARG A 68 -9.55 1.84 17.11
N LEU A 69 -8.42 2.18 17.71
CA LEU A 69 -8.19 3.50 18.31
C LEU A 69 -7.96 4.57 17.25
N LEU A 70 -7.32 4.21 16.13
CA LEU A 70 -7.07 5.13 15.01
C LEU A 70 -8.19 5.12 13.96
N GLY A 71 -9.17 4.22 14.07
CA GLY A 71 -10.29 4.12 13.13
C GLY A 71 -9.85 3.68 11.73
N VAL A 72 -8.82 2.84 11.64
CA VAL A 72 -8.30 2.35 10.35
C VAL A 72 -9.21 1.24 9.84
N SER A 73 -9.77 1.44 8.65
CA SER A 73 -10.52 0.41 7.93
C SER A 73 -9.56 -0.43 7.09
N LEU A 74 -9.51 -1.72 7.37
CA LEU A 74 -8.64 -2.66 6.67
C LEU A 74 -9.44 -3.91 6.32
N ILE A 75 -9.45 -4.26 5.04
CA ILE A 75 -10.24 -5.37 4.51
C ILE A 75 -9.33 -6.59 4.34
N PRO A 76 -9.74 -7.81 4.73
CA PRO A 76 -8.99 -9.00 4.38
C PRO A 76 -8.82 -9.11 2.85
N PHE A 77 -7.62 -9.44 2.36
CA PHE A 77 -7.36 -9.51 0.93
C PHE A 77 -8.27 -10.51 0.19
N ASN A 78 -8.70 -11.58 0.86
CA ASN A 78 -9.63 -12.56 0.30
C ASN A 78 -11.06 -12.03 0.10
N ASP A 79 -11.42 -10.90 0.72
CA ASP A 79 -12.75 -10.29 0.62
C ASP A 79 -12.81 -9.20 -0.46
N ILE A 80 -11.73 -8.99 -1.21
CA ILE A 80 -11.65 -8.01 -2.29
C ILE A 80 -11.42 -8.69 -3.64
N ASP A 81 -11.84 -8.01 -4.70
CA ASP A 81 -11.49 -8.34 -6.08
C ASP A 81 -10.46 -7.30 -6.58
N PRO A 82 -9.17 -7.66 -6.69
CA PRO A 82 -8.14 -6.75 -7.16
C PRO A 82 -8.41 -6.17 -8.56
N GLY A 83 -9.20 -6.87 -9.39
CA GLY A 83 -9.53 -6.41 -10.75
C GLY A 83 -10.41 -5.16 -10.81
N GLN A 84 -11.00 -4.74 -9.68
CA GLN A 84 -11.79 -3.51 -9.58
C GLN A 84 -10.93 -2.24 -9.43
N TYR A 85 -9.64 -2.42 -9.14
CA TYR A 85 -8.73 -1.33 -8.85
C TYR A 85 -7.85 -1.02 -10.07
N SER A 86 -7.71 0.26 -10.39
CA SER A 86 -6.87 0.71 -11.50
C SER A 86 -5.41 0.93 -11.09
N LYS A 87 -5.15 1.00 -9.78
CA LYS A 87 -3.81 1.21 -9.21
C LYS A 87 -3.57 0.32 -8.00
N ILE A 88 -2.43 -0.35 -8.00
CA ILE A 88 -1.98 -1.19 -6.90
C ILE A 88 -0.75 -0.58 -6.23
N VAL A 89 -0.81 -0.42 -4.92
CA VAL A 89 0.28 0.06 -4.07
C VAL A 89 0.61 -1.01 -3.05
N ILE A 90 1.89 -1.40 -2.96
CA ILE A 90 2.39 -2.26 -1.90
C ILE A 90 3.28 -1.41 -1.00
N VAL A 91 3.03 -1.44 0.30
CA VAL A 91 3.86 -0.75 1.30
C VAL A 91 4.38 -1.73 2.34
N ASP A 92 5.60 -1.47 2.81
CA ASP A 92 6.31 -2.27 3.81
C ASP A 92 6.42 -3.77 3.42
N SER A 93 6.42 -4.02 2.11
CA SER A 93 6.48 -5.36 1.55
C SER A 93 6.81 -5.32 0.06
N GLN A 94 7.17 -6.47 -0.49
CA GLN A 94 7.36 -6.71 -1.92
C GLN A 94 6.44 -7.86 -2.40
N PRO A 95 6.18 -7.99 -3.72
CA PRO A 95 5.34 -9.03 -4.28
C PRO A 95 5.64 -10.46 -3.81
N ASP A 96 6.92 -10.82 -3.66
CA ASP A 96 7.35 -12.17 -3.29
C ASP A 96 7.26 -12.47 -1.79
N HIS A 97 6.97 -11.47 -0.94
CA HIS A 97 6.82 -11.67 0.49
C HIS A 97 5.53 -12.44 0.85
N ASN A 98 4.55 -12.51 -0.06
CA ASN A 98 3.29 -13.21 0.18
C ASN A 98 2.61 -13.70 -1.11
N GLU A 99 2.03 -14.91 -1.09
CA GLU A 99 1.38 -15.53 -2.25
C GLU A 99 0.25 -14.71 -2.88
N PHE A 100 -0.45 -13.88 -2.09
CA PHE A 100 -1.48 -12.97 -2.58
C PHE A 100 -0.87 -11.77 -3.32
N MET A 101 0.30 -11.30 -2.89
CA MET A 101 0.98 -10.16 -3.50
C MET A 101 1.69 -10.54 -4.81
N VAL A 102 2.16 -11.79 -4.93
CA VAL A 102 2.78 -12.31 -6.17
C VAL A 102 1.85 -12.17 -7.38
N GLN A 103 0.54 -12.21 -7.16
CA GLN A 103 -0.48 -12.15 -8.21
C GLN A 103 -0.77 -10.72 -8.68
N LEU A 104 -0.22 -9.71 -7.99
CA LEU A 104 -0.49 -8.31 -8.25
C LEU A 104 0.57 -7.72 -9.17
N THR A 105 0.13 -6.88 -10.11
CA THR A 105 1.02 -5.97 -10.83
C THR A 105 1.04 -4.64 -10.08
N ALA A 106 2.10 -4.39 -9.31
CA ALA A 106 2.22 -3.17 -8.51
C ALA A 106 2.56 -1.95 -9.38
N ASP A 107 1.87 -0.84 -9.18
CA ASP A 107 2.23 0.46 -9.75
C ASP A 107 3.24 1.19 -8.87
N VAL A 108 3.15 0.96 -7.55
CA VAL A 108 3.97 1.59 -6.52
C VAL A 108 4.40 0.52 -5.52
N ILE A 109 5.70 0.46 -5.23
CA ILE A 109 6.26 -0.30 -4.11
C ILE A 109 7.02 0.67 -3.21
N ILE A 110 6.72 0.68 -1.92
CA ILE A 110 7.49 1.44 -0.92
C ILE A 110 7.91 0.45 0.16
N ASP A 111 9.19 0.12 0.23
CA ASP A 111 9.68 -0.93 1.13
C ASP A 111 11.10 -0.68 1.61
N HIS A 112 11.36 -0.98 2.88
CA HIS A 112 12.66 -0.78 3.52
C HIS A 112 13.49 -2.08 3.67
N HIS A 113 12.91 -3.23 3.30
CA HIS A 113 13.59 -4.53 3.32
C HIS A 113 14.59 -4.66 2.15
N PRO A 114 15.48 -5.67 2.17
CA PRO A 114 16.32 -5.98 1.02
C PRO A 114 15.48 -6.23 -0.25
N GLN A 115 15.96 -5.72 -1.38
CA GLN A 115 15.27 -5.88 -2.66
C GLN A 115 15.22 -7.35 -3.08
N THR A 116 14.05 -7.78 -3.55
CA THR A 116 13.80 -9.15 -4.02
C THR A 116 13.74 -9.28 -5.54
N GLY A 117 13.90 -8.17 -6.26
CA GLY A 117 13.90 -8.11 -7.72
C GLY A 117 12.55 -7.76 -8.34
N ALA A 118 11.54 -7.41 -7.53
CA ALA A 118 10.31 -6.83 -8.03
C ALA A 118 10.56 -5.45 -8.67
N GLU A 119 9.83 -5.15 -9.73
CA GLU A 119 9.87 -3.84 -10.39
C GLU A 119 8.47 -3.22 -10.42
N ALA A 120 8.39 -1.91 -10.21
CA ALA A 120 7.17 -1.13 -10.34
C ALA A 120 7.51 0.24 -10.96
N PRO A 121 6.54 0.90 -11.64
CA PRO A 121 6.68 2.27 -12.14
C PRO A 121 7.25 3.27 -11.13
N TYR A 122 6.92 3.12 -9.84
CA TYR A 122 7.57 3.83 -8.74
C TYR A 122 8.04 2.85 -7.66
N MET A 123 9.27 3.06 -7.19
CA MET A 123 9.87 2.33 -6.08
C MET A 123 10.58 3.30 -5.12
N ASP A 124 10.42 3.12 -3.81
CA ASP A 124 11.15 3.84 -2.77
C ASP A 124 11.50 2.96 -1.57
#